data_AF-A0A1M2VFM4-F1
#
_entry.id   AF-A0A1M2VFM4-F1
#
_cell.length_a   1.000
_cell.length_b   1.000
_cell.length_c   1.000
_cell.angle_alpha   90.00
_cell.angle_beta   90.00
_cell.angle_gamma   90.00
#
_symmetry.space_group_name_H-M   'P 1'
#
loop_
_entity.id
_entity.type
_entity.pdbx_description
1 polymer ?
#
loop_
_entity_poly.entity_id
_entity_poly.type
_entity_poly.pdbx_seq_one_letter_code
_entity_poly.pdbx_strand_id
1 'polypeptide(L)'
;MRQDNATCRALCTETISPGDAKFINDRIREDYAINWLVDGLPAAEMKEDKRTGELFFDMGFNLGNDEGQFEEMPALHNHYDIVLR
;
A
#
# COMPACT_ATOMS: atom_id res chain seq x y z
N MET A 1 -23.70 6.34 10.31
CA MET A 1 -22.32 5.85 10.53
C MET A 1 -22.42 4.34 10.64
N ARG A 2 -21.83 3.57 9.71
CA ARG A 2 -21.93 2.11 9.77
C ARG A 2 -21.05 1.60 10.90
N GLN A 3 -21.66 0.89 11.84
CA GLN A 3 -21.02 0.22 12.98
C GLN A 3 -20.82 -1.26 12.67
N ASP A 4 -20.05 -1.59 11.62
CA ASP A 4 -19.70 -2.97 11.30
C ASP A 4 -18.22 -3.20 11.63
N ASN A 5 -17.91 -4.03 12.64
CA ASN A 5 -16.56 -4.52 12.93
C ASN A 5 -16.14 -5.57 11.88
N ALA A 6 -15.90 -5.14 10.65
CA ALA A 6 -15.38 -6.00 9.59
C ALA A 6 -13.86 -5.81 9.49
N THR A 7 -13.09 -6.89 9.62
CA THR A 7 -11.62 -6.86 9.55
C THR A 7 -11.08 -6.66 8.14
N CYS A 8 -11.85 -7.03 7.10
CA CYS A 8 -11.51 -6.78 5.72
C CYS A 8 -12.81 -6.58 4.91
N ARG A 9 -12.98 -5.39 4.35
CA ARG A 9 -14.17 -5.06 3.55
C ARG A 9 -13.77 -4.50 2.20
N ALA A 10 -14.15 -5.20 1.14
CA ALA A 10 -14.04 -4.67 -0.22
C ALA A 10 -14.85 -3.37 -0.33
N LEU A 11 -14.18 -2.28 -0.70
CA LEU A 11 -14.80 -0.96 -0.87
C LEU A 11 -15.39 -0.80 -2.28
N CYS A 12 -14.66 -1.27 -3.29
CA CYS A 12 -15.06 -1.25 -4.68
C CYS A 12 -14.42 -2.44 -5.43
N THR A 13 -14.89 -2.66 -6.65
CA THR A 13 -14.28 -3.56 -7.64
C THR A 13 -14.21 -2.81 -8.94
N GLU A 14 -13.04 -2.78 -9.57
CA GLU A 14 -12.84 -2.05 -10.82
C GLU A 14 -11.88 -2.82 -11.73
N THR A 15 -12.12 -2.75 -13.03
CA THR A 15 -11.22 -3.30 -14.03
C THR A 15 -10.39 -2.16 -14.60
N ILE A 16 -9.09 -2.20 -14.33
CA ILE A 16 -8.13 -1.20 -14.79
C ILE A 16 -7.88 -1.42 -16.29
N SER A 17 -7.93 -0.34 -17.08
CA SER A 17 -7.65 -0.41 -18.50
C SER A 17 -6.17 -0.78 -18.76
N PRO A 18 -5.81 -1.33 -19.93
CA PRO A 18 -4.41 -1.66 -20.22
C PRO A 18 -3.46 -0.44 -20.14
N GLY A 19 -3.95 0.74 -20.52
CA GLY A 19 -3.16 1.98 -20.44
C GLY A 19 -2.88 2.41 -19.01
N ASP A 20 -3.91 2.37 -18.16
CA ASP A 20 -3.79 2.73 -16.74
C ASP A 20 -2.97 1.68 -15.98
N ALA A 21 -3.10 0.39 -16.32
CA ALA A 21 -2.32 -0.68 -15.72
C ALA A 21 -0.83 -0.50 -16.02
N LYS A 22 -0.48 -0.13 -17.26
CA LYS A 22 0.90 0.23 -17.60
C LYS A 22 1.38 1.42 -16.77
N PHE A 23 0.60 2.49 -16.69
CA PHE A 23 0.94 3.67 -15.89
C PHE A 23 1.20 3.30 -14.43
N ILE A 24 0.33 2.51 -13.81
CA ILE A 24 0.48 2.05 -12.42
C ILE A 24 1.76 1.23 -12.25
N ASN A 25 2.01 0.27 -13.14
CA ASN A 25 3.20 -0.58 -13.08
C ASN A 25 4.50 0.24 -13.23
N ASP A 26 4.50 1.26 -14.09
CA ASP A 26 5.64 2.17 -14.25
C ASP A 26 5.87 2.97 -12.95
N ARG A 27 4.82 3.43 -12.27
CA ARG A 27 4.95 4.14 -10.97
C ARG A 27 5.46 3.23 -9.85
N ILE A 28 5.04 1.95 -9.84
CA ILE A 28 5.55 0.98 -8.86
C ILE A 28 7.07 0.80 -9.04
N ARG A 29 7.54 0.63 -10.28
CA ARG A 29 8.97 0.49 -10.60
C ARG A 29 9.80 1.75 -10.35
N GLU A 30 9.15 2.90 -10.27
CA GLU A 30 9.76 4.18 -9.92
C GLU A 30 9.73 4.46 -8.42
N ASP A 31 9.43 3.44 -7.59
CA ASP A 31 9.39 3.53 -6.13
C ASP A 31 8.42 4.60 -5.60
N TYR A 32 7.28 4.81 -6.28
CA TYR A 32 6.28 5.75 -5.79
C TYR A 32 5.71 5.26 -4.46
N ALA A 33 5.65 6.19 -3.49
CA ALA A 33 5.02 5.97 -2.20
C ALA A 33 3.66 6.68 -2.11
N ILE A 34 2.74 6.05 -1.40
CA ILE A 34 1.43 6.60 -1.04
C ILE A 34 1.55 7.25 0.34
N ASN A 35 1.18 8.53 0.41
CA ASN A 35 1.02 9.26 1.67
C ASN A 35 -0.47 9.37 1.99
N TRP A 36 -0.86 8.85 3.16
CA TRP A 36 -2.21 9.03 3.68
C TRP A 36 -2.25 10.08 4.77
N LEU A 37 -3.31 10.89 4.71
CA LEU A 37 -3.66 11.85 5.74
C LEU A 37 -5.02 11.46 6.31
N VAL A 38 -5.04 11.10 7.58
CA VAL A 38 -6.27 10.80 8.32
C VAL A 38 -6.48 11.94 9.30
N ASP A 39 -7.54 12.72 9.09
CA ASP A 39 -7.86 13.91 9.90
C ASP A 39 -6.67 14.89 10.06
N GLY A 40 -5.89 15.04 8.99
CA GLY A 40 -4.70 15.91 8.96
C GLY A 40 -3.43 15.32 9.57
N LEU A 41 -3.47 14.08 10.06
CA LEU A 41 -2.30 13.37 10.58
C LEU A 41 -1.76 12.37 9.55
N PRO A 42 -0.43 12.29 9.36
CA PRO A 42 0.17 11.32 8.45
C PRO A 42 0.02 9.90 9.00
N ALA A 43 -0.38 8.96 8.13
CA ALA A 43 -0.30 7.54 8.43
C ALA A 43 1.15 7.05 8.24
N ALA A 44 1.53 6.05 9.03
CA ALA A 44 2.84 5.42 8.94
C ALA A 44 2.72 3.91 8.72
N GLU A 45 3.67 3.35 7.98
CA GLU A 45 3.85 1.91 7.83
C GLU A 45 4.82 1.41 8.91
N MET A 46 4.51 0.26 9.51
CA MET A 46 5.43 -0.42 10.43
C MET A 46 6.40 -1.27 9.61
N LYS A 47 7.69 -0.97 9.69
CA LYS A 47 8.77 -1.70 9.03
C LYS A 47 9.73 -2.32 10.05
N GLU A 48 10.44 -3.35 9.63
CA GLU A 48 11.50 -4.00 10.41
C GLU A 48 12.83 -3.83 9.71
N ASP A 49 13.84 -3.31 10.42
CA ASP A 49 15.22 -3.32 9.93
C ASP A 49 15.74 -4.76 9.98
N LYS A 50 15.87 -5.40 8.81
CA LYS A 50 16.35 -6.79 8.68
C LYS A 50 17.73 -7.04 9.30
N ARG A 51 18.55 -6.00 9.55
CA ARG A 51 19.88 -6.12 10.15
C ARG A 51 19.83 -6.10 11.67
N THR A 52 18.96 -5.30 12.27
CA THR A 52 18.89 -5.11 13.74
C THR A 52 17.69 -5.82 14.38
N GLY A 53 16.64 -6.11 13.61
CA GLY A 53 15.35 -6.59 14.10
C GLY A 53 14.50 -5.51 14.77
N GLU A 54 14.90 -4.24 14.67
CA GLU A 54 14.14 -3.14 15.28
C GLU A 54 12.94 -2.76 14.41
N LEU A 55 11.79 -2.60 15.06
CA LEU A 55 10.59 -2.06 14.44
C LEU A 55 10.65 -0.54 14.42
N PHE A 56 10.36 0.06 13.27
CA PHE A 56 10.25 1.50 13.10
C PHE A 56 9.03 1.86 12.25
N PHE A 57 8.66 3.14 12.27
CA PHE A 57 7.55 3.67 11.50
C PHE A 57 8.07 4.58 10.40
N ASP A 58 7.72 4.25 9.16
CA ASP A 58 8.06 5.03 7.97
C ASP A 58 6.87 5.85 7.50
N MET A 59 7.13 7.03 6.95
CA MET A 59 6.06 7.89 6.44
C MET A 59 5.62 7.41 5.06
N GLY A 60 4.34 7.04 4.95
CA GLY A 60 3.80 6.43 3.75
C GLY A 60 4.25 4.98 3.56
N PHE A 61 3.86 4.40 2.43
CA PHE A 61 4.14 3.02 2.03
C PHE A 61 4.20 2.92 0.51
N ASN A 62 4.85 1.89 -0.01
CA ASN A 62 5.01 1.73 -1.46
C ASN A 62 3.64 1.57 -2.16
N LEU A 63 3.52 2.10 -3.39
CA LEU A 63 2.34 1.91 -4.24
C LEU A 63 2.12 0.43 -4.56
N GLY A 64 3.19 -0.34 -4.67
CA GLY A 64 3.15 -1.76 -4.98
C GLY A 64 4.47 -2.46 -4.70
N ASN A 65 4.57 -3.68 -5.20
CA ASN A 65 5.75 -4.53 -5.09
C ASN A 65 6.15 -5.03 -6.47
N ASP A 66 7.42 -4.84 -6.82
CA ASP A 66 8.07 -5.35 -8.02
C ASP A 66 9.30 -6.24 -7.69
N GLU A 67 9.41 -6.70 -6.44
CA GLU A 67 10.46 -7.64 -6.03
C GLU A 67 10.05 -9.11 -6.20
N GLY A 68 11.04 -9.97 -6.44
CA GLY A 68 10.88 -11.43 -6.47
C GLY A 68 9.92 -11.90 -7.56
N GLN A 69 8.80 -12.53 -7.17
CA GLN A 69 7.82 -13.03 -8.14
C GLN A 69 7.08 -11.91 -8.91
N PHE A 70 7.23 -10.64 -8.49
CA PHE A 70 6.56 -9.49 -9.09
C PHE A 70 7.46 -8.65 -10.01
N GLU A 71 8.70 -9.10 -10.27
CA GLU A 71 9.67 -8.39 -11.11
C GLU A 71 9.14 -8.13 -12.54
N GLU A 72 8.58 -9.17 -13.16
CA GLU A 72 7.99 -9.08 -14.49
C GLU A 72 6.64 -8.35 -14.48
N MET A 73 5.82 -8.61 -13.46
CA MET A 73 4.47 -8.07 -13.32
C MET A 73 4.26 -7.51 -11.90
N PRO A 74 4.44 -6.20 -11.72
CA PRO A 74 4.29 -5.56 -10.42
C PRO A 74 2.89 -5.78 -9.84
N ALA A 75 2.83 -5.97 -8.52
CA ALA A 75 1.59 -6.07 -7.78
C ALA A 75 1.22 -4.73 -7.16
N LEU A 76 0.02 -4.24 -7.43
CA LEU A 76 -0.53 -3.04 -6.77
C LEU A 76 -0.93 -3.36 -5.33
N HIS A 77 -0.51 -2.54 -4.38
CA HIS A 77 -1.07 -2.57 -3.02
C HIS A 77 -2.41 -1.84 -3.04
N ASN A 78 -3.52 -2.59 -3.01
CA ASN A 78 -4.89 -2.06 -2.92
C ASN A 78 -5.69 -2.64 -1.73
N HIS A 79 -4.99 -3.36 -0.85
CA HIS A 79 -5.52 -3.97 0.36
C HIS A 79 -4.67 -3.50 1.53
N TYR A 80 -5.30 -2.97 2.57
CA TYR A 80 -4.61 -2.37 3.70
C TYR A 80 -5.23 -2.82 5.01
N ASP A 81 -4.36 -3.16 5.96
CA ASP A 81 -4.74 -3.35 7.37
C ASP A 81 -4.46 -2.03 8.12
N ILE A 82 -5.53 -1.38 8.58
CA ILE A 82 -5.44 -0.08 9.25
C ILE A 82 -5.65 -0.30 10.73
N VAL A 83 -4.61 -0.02 11.50
CA VAL A 83 -4.63 -0.11 12.96
C VAL A 83 -4.66 1.29 13.55
N LEU A 84 -5.71 1.60 14.31
CA LEU A 84 -5.79 2.79 15.15
C LEU A 84 -5.42 2.39 16.58
N ARG A 85 -4.43 3.05 17.19
CA ARG A 85 -4.00 2.81 18.58
C ARG A 85 -4.06 4.09 19.40
#